data_AF-A0A839EVV9-F1
#
_entry.id   AF-A0A839EVV9-F1
#
_cell.length_a   1.000
_cell.length_b   1.000
_cell.length_c   1.000
_cell.angle_alpha   90.00
_cell.angle_beta   90.00
_cell.angle_gamma   90.00
#
_symmetry.space_group_name_H-M   'P 1'
#
loop_
_entity.id
_entity.type
_entity.pdbx_description
1 polymer ?
#
loop_
_entity_poly.entity_id
_entity_poly.type
_entity_poly.pdbx_seq_one_letter_code
_entity_poly.pdbx_strand_id
1 'polypeptide(L)' 'MPGDPDAQVQRLLARIRADIVVWRALASRFDIDLFCGWFMAGGNEGVELSPATLLALGERGIRLGIDLYAPDDD' A
#
# COMPACT_ATOMS: atom_id res chain seq x y z
N MET A 1 3.51 -8.27 -15.94
CA MET A 1 2.91 -8.96 -14.77
C MET A 1 1.81 -8.09 -14.20
N PRO A 2 0.86 -8.66 -13.45
CA PRO A 2 0.03 -7.87 -12.54
C PRO A 2 0.98 -6.93 -11.77
N GLY A 3 0.66 -5.63 -11.76
CA GLY A 3 1.68 -4.59 -11.57
C GLY A 3 2.43 -4.72 -10.25
N ASP A 4 3.75 -4.47 -10.27
CA ASP A 4 4.61 -4.46 -9.07
C ASP A 4 4.07 -3.44 -8.04
N PRO A 5 3.38 -3.91 -6.98
CA PRO A 5 2.66 -3.03 -6.07
C PRO A 5 3.64 -2.36 -5.10
N ASP A 6 4.73 -3.02 -4.74
CA ASP A 6 5.80 -2.42 -3.94
C ASP A 6 6.35 -1.17 -4.64
N ALA A 7 6.74 -1.31 -5.90
CA ALA A 7 7.24 -0.18 -6.68
C ALA A 7 6.17 0.89 -6.93
N GLN A 8 4.90 0.52 -7.05
CA GLN A 8 3.80 1.49 -7.18
C GLN A 8 3.61 2.30 -5.91
N VAL A 9 3.57 1.66 -4.73
CA VAL A 9 3.47 2.35 -3.44
C VAL A 9 4.67 3.27 -3.25
N GLN A 10 5.89 2.79 -3.51
CA GLN A 10 7.10 3.63 -3.42
C GLN A 10 7.02 4.85 -4.33
N ARG A 11 6.56 4.69 -5.58
CA ARG A 11 6.38 5.82 -6.50
C ARG A 11 5.33 6.82 -6.03
N LEU A 12 4.24 6.34 -5.43
CA LEU A 12 3.24 7.23 -4.83
C LEU A 12 3.86 8.02 -3.69
N LEU A 13 4.48 7.35 -2.72
CA LEU A 13 5.09 7.98 -1.54
C LEU A 13 6.23 8.94 -1.92
N ALA A 14 7.00 8.65 -2.98
CA ALA A 14 8.07 9.52 -3.47
C ALA A 14 7.56 10.87 -4.03
N ARG A 15 6.29 10.96 -4.42
CA ARG A 15 5.67 12.19 -4.95
C ARG A 15 5.05 13.07 -3.88
N ILE A 16 4.98 12.59 -2.63
CA ILE A 16 4.40 13.30 -1.49
C ILE A 16 5.53 13.78 -0.58
N ARG A 17 5.31 14.89 0.14
CA ARG A 17 6.34 15.44 1.05
C ARG A 17 6.74 14.38 2.08
N ALA A 18 8.05 14.24 2.31
CA ALA A 18 8.61 13.29 3.26
C ALA A 18 8.62 13.77 4.72
N ASP A 19 8.15 14.99 5.00
CA ASP A 19 8.20 15.57 6.35
C ASP A 19 7.30 14.80 7.32
N ILE A 20 7.93 14.03 8.19
CA ILE A 20 7.24 13.13 9.11
C ILE A 20 6.49 13.85 10.23
N VAL A 21 6.87 15.10 10.53
CA VAL A 21 6.17 15.92 11.54
C VAL A 21 4.79 16.27 11.02
N VAL A 22 4.69 16.64 9.74
CA VAL A 22 3.41 16.92 9.07
C VAL A 22 2.53 15.67 9.05
N TRP A 23 3.08 14.52 8.66
CA TRP A 23 2.32 13.26 8.63
C TRP A 23 1.79 12.86 10.00
N ARG A 24 2.58 13.01 11.08
CA ARG A 24 2.11 12.75 12.44
C ARG A 24 0.98 13.68 12.86
N ALA A 25 1.05 14.96 12.48
CA ALA A 25 -0.02 15.91 12.75
C ALA A 25 -1.30 15.61 11.96
N LEU A 26 -1.18 15.09 10.74
CA LEU A 26 -2.32 14.64 9.94
C LEU A 26 -2.93 13.36 10.52
N ALA A 27 -2.11 12.35 10.83
CA ALA A 27 -2.54 11.06 11.36
C ALA A 27 -3.16 11.16 12.77
N SER A 28 -2.89 12.23 13.54
CA SER A 28 -3.57 12.47 14.81
C SER A 28 -4.98 13.06 14.66
N ARG A 29 -5.32 13.55 13.47
CA ARG A 29 -6.57 14.27 13.19
C ARG A 29 -7.45 13.57 12.16
N PHE A 30 -6.87 12.74 11.30
CA PHE A 30 -7.54 12.07 10.20
C PHE A 30 -7.11 10.62 10.11
N ASP A 31 -8.03 9.76 9.69
CA ASP A 31 -7.69 8.43 9.21
C ASP A 31 -7.10 8.55 7.81
N ILE A 32 -5.87 8.06 7.65
CA ILE A 32 -5.15 8.07 6.38
C ILE A 32 -4.97 6.63 5.94
N ASP A 33 -5.41 6.31 4.73
CA ASP A 33 -5.27 4.98 4.16
C ASP A 33 -4.75 5.01 2.71
N LEU A 34 -4.23 3.85 2.32
CA LEU A 34 -3.96 3.48 0.94
C LEU A 34 -4.68 2.16 0.71
N PHE A 35 -5.56 2.15 -0.27
CA PHE A 35 -6.35 0.98 -0.63
C PHE A 35 -6.05 0.54 -2.05
N CYS A 36 -5.90 -0.77 -2.27
CA CYS A 36 -5.81 -1.36 -3.59
C CYS A 36 -6.49 -2.73 -3.67
N GLY A 37 -6.94 -3.08 -4.87
CA GLY A 37 -7.39 -4.44 -5.20
C GLY A 37 -6.28 -5.20 -5.94
N TRP A 38 -6.03 -6.43 -5.52
CA TRP A 38 -5.11 -7.36 -6.17
C TRP A 38 -5.90 -8.45 -6.88
N PHE A 39 -5.79 -8.48 -8.21
CA PHE A 39 -6.43 -9.49 -9.05
C PHE A 39 -5.40 -10.59 -9.34
N MET A 40 -5.60 -11.73 -8.71
CA MET A 40 -4.74 -12.91 -8.87
C MET A 40 -4.99 -13.59 -10.22
N ALA A 41 -3.95 -14.13 -10.84
CA ALA A 41 -4.06 -15.00 -12.01
C ALA A 41 -4.40 -16.45 -11.62
N GLY A 42 -4.17 -16.84 -10.36
CA GLY A 42 -4.50 -18.15 -9.82
C GLY A 42 -4.73 -18.11 -8.31
N GLY A 43 -5.35 -19.17 -7.77
CA GLY A 43 -5.54 -19.30 -6.33
C GLY A 43 -4.21 -19.28 -5.56
N ASN A 44 -4.21 -18.65 -4.38
CA ASN A 44 -3.05 -18.56 -3.50
C ASN A 44 -1.84 -17.81 -4.11
N GLU A 45 -2.08 -16.91 -5.07
CA GLU A 45 -1.07 -15.95 -5.53
C GLU A 45 -0.93 -14.81 -4.52
N GLY A 46 0.14 -14.83 -3.74
CA GLY A 46 0.45 -13.77 -2.79
C GLY A 46 0.99 -12.51 -3.48
N VAL A 47 0.93 -11.41 -2.75
CA VAL A 47 1.62 -10.17 -3.06
C VAL A 47 2.48 -9.78 -1.87
N GLU A 48 3.72 -9.38 -2.13
CA GLU A 48 4.65 -8.96 -1.10
C GLU A 48 4.96 -7.46 -1.23
N LEU A 49 5.09 -6.81 -0.08
CA LEU A 49 5.64 -5.47 0.04
C LEU A 49 6.94 -5.54 0.82
N SER A 50 7.93 -4.79 0.37
CA SER A 50 9.22 -4.74 1.02
C SER A 50 9.10 -4.11 2.42
N PRO A 51 9.99 -4.48 3.36
CA PRO A 51 10.05 -3.82 4.67
C PRO A 51 10.21 -2.30 4.58
N ALA A 52 10.93 -1.80 3.57
CA ALA A 52 11.11 -0.37 3.35
C ALA A 52 9.79 0.33 3.00
N THR A 53 8.96 -0.28 2.15
CA THR A 53 7.62 0.22 1.82
C THR A 53 6.70 0.21 3.02
N LEU A 54 6.69 -0.89 3.78
CA LEU A 54 5.87 -1.02 4.99
C LEU A 54 6.30 0.00 6.06
N LEU A 55 7.60 0.23 6.23
CA LEU A 55 8.13 1.27 7.12
C LEU A 55 7.68 2.66 6.65
N ALA A 56 7.82 2.97 5.37
CA ALA A 56 7.43 4.27 4.83
C ALA A 56 5.94 4.57 5.02
N LEU A 57 5.07 3.57 4.88
CA LEU A 57 3.65 3.69 5.21
C LEU A 57 3.43 3.89 6.71
N GLY A 58 4.05 3.05 7.54
CA GLY A 58 3.90 3.06 8.99
C GLY A 58 4.37 4.36 9.65
N GLU A 59 5.52 4.91 9.24
CA GLU A 59 6.01 6.18 9.78
C GLU A 59 5.05 7.34 9.50
N ARG A 60 4.33 7.27 8.37
CA ARG A 60 3.35 8.28 7.95
C ARG A 60 1.95 8.06 8.53
N GLY A 61 1.76 6.97 9.28
CA GLY A 61 0.45 6.58 9.82
C GLY A 61 -0.56 6.16 8.75
N ILE A 62 -0.07 5.71 7.58
CA ILE A 62 -0.93 5.27 6.47
C ILE A 62 -1.29 3.81 6.67
N ARG A 63 -2.58 3.53 6.84
CA ARG A 63 -3.11 2.16 6.86
C ARG A 63 -3.11 1.59 5.44
N LEU A 64 -2.66 0.35 5.28
CA LEU A 64 -2.77 -0.35 4.01
C LEU A 64 -3.97 -1.29 4.03
N GLY A 65 -4.89 -1.13 3.07
CA GLY A 65 -5.97 -2.06 2.78
C GLY A 65 -5.72 -2.77 1.45
N ILE A 66 -5.81 -4.10 1.45
CA ILE A 66 -5.69 -4.91 0.24
C ILE A 66 -6.90 -5.84 0.16
N ASP A 67 -7.66 -5.72 -0.92
CA ASP A 67 -8.63 -6.74 -1.31
C ASP A 67 -7.95 -7.74 -2.26
N LEU A 68 -8.10 -9.03 -1.97
CA LEU A 68 -7.58 -10.11 -2.81
C LEU A 68 -8.72 -10.73 -3.62
N TYR A 69 -8.63 -10.65 -4.94
CA TYR A 69 -9.60 -11.21 -5.88
C TYR A 69 -8.97 -12.42 -6.56
N ALA A 70 -9.53 -13.61 -6.31
CA ALA A 70 -9.19 -14.82 -7.05
C ALA A 70 -9.87 -14.81 -8.43
N PRO A 71 -9.31 -15.52 -9.44
CA PRO A 71 -10.06 -15.76 -10.66
C PRO A 71 -11.32 -16.59 -10.34
N ASP A 72 -12.42 -16.29 -11.03
CA ASP A 72 -13.63 -17.12 -10.97
C ASP A 72 -13.36 -18.44 -11.70
N ASP A 73 -13.72 -19.56 -11.07
CA ASP A 73 -13.77 -20.87 -11.73
C ASP A 73 -15.08 -20.93 -12.53
N ASP A 74 -15.06 -20.55 -13.82
CA ASP A 74 -16.15 -20.85 -14.77
C ASP A 74 -16.26 -22.37 -15.04
#